data_AF-X6NKM2-F1
#
_entry.id   AF-X6NKM2-F1
#
_cell.length_a   1.000
_cell.length_b   1.000
_cell.length_c   1.000
_cell.angle_alpha   90.00
_cell.angle_beta   90.00
_cell.angle_gamma   90.00
#
_symmetry.space_group_name_H-M   'P 1'
#
loop_
_entity.id
_entity.type
_entity.pdbx_description
1 polymer ?
#
loop_
_entity_poly.entity_id
_entity_poly.type
_entity_poly.pdbx_seq_one_letter_code
_entity_poly.pdbx_strand_id
1 'polypeptide(L)'
;MSLFQVRSWWQHSPSNNEEYDSNHLVVGNADNNPENKEKLVTASLEGLIRIFAPETKGYNVEHLVFEENMGAPICQIALGGFVSLSGVCEDKGIFLTSECFLFVVSNDPRLYLAILHPKELCVYLITPISSVSDQLQYYELKLQYKHILERSAYNMIYGPFGKKRWVFFF
;
A
#
# COMPACT_ATOMS: atom_id res chain seq x y z
N MET A 1 -39.36 3.30 5.95
CA MET A 1 -38.45 4.46 6.12
C MET A 1 -37.36 4.04 7.09
N SER A 2 -36.09 4.01 6.66
CA SER A 2 -34.98 3.66 7.57
C SER A 2 -34.73 4.82 8.53
N LEU A 3 -34.78 4.56 9.83
CA LEU A 3 -34.53 5.54 10.89
C LEU A 3 -33.06 6.02 10.92
N PHE A 4 -32.16 5.23 10.33
CA PHE A 4 -30.73 5.53 10.24
C PHE A 4 -30.35 5.73 8.77
N GLN A 5 -29.82 6.91 8.46
CA GLN A 5 -29.32 7.27 7.14
C GLN A 5 -27.83 7.61 7.24
N VAL A 6 -27.03 6.99 6.37
CA VAL A 6 -25.61 7.33 6.22
C VAL A 6 -25.51 8.73 5.62
N ARG A 7 -24.86 9.64 6.34
CA ARG A 7 -24.56 10.98 5.81
C ARG A 7 -23.24 10.92 5.03
N SER A 8 -23.31 11.10 3.72
CA SER A 8 -22.14 11.20 2.86
C SER A 8 -21.42 12.52 3.11
N TRP A 9 -20.19 12.46 3.62
CA TRP A 9 -19.31 13.63 3.76
C TRP A 9 -18.45 13.84 2.52
N TRP A 10 -17.93 12.74 1.99
CA TRP A 10 -17.12 12.67 0.80
C TRP A 10 -17.46 11.38 0.07
N GLN A 11 -17.49 11.43 -1.25
CA GLN A 11 -17.77 10.27 -2.10
C GLN A 11 -17.05 10.47 -3.42
N HIS A 12 -16.38 9.44 -3.88
CA HIS A 12 -15.83 9.37 -5.22
C HIS A 12 -16.38 8.12 -5.90
N SER A 13 -16.85 8.29 -7.13
CA SER A 13 -17.26 7.20 -8.00
C SER A 13 -16.35 7.22 -9.23
N PRO A 14 -15.58 6.15 -9.50
CA PRO A 14 -14.79 6.08 -10.71
C PRO A 14 -15.72 6.12 -11.95
N SER A 15 -15.27 6.75 -13.02
CA SER A 15 -16.05 6.88 -14.26
C SER A 15 -16.03 5.62 -15.12
N ASN A 16 -15.01 4.78 -14.94
CA ASN A 16 -14.85 3.51 -15.66
C ASN A 16 -15.53 2.37 -14.91
N ASN A 17 -15.88 1.30 -15.63
CA ASN A 17 -16.42 0.05 -15.07
C ASN A 17 -15.31 -0.76 -14.36
N GLU A 18 -14.62 -0.11 -13.44
CA GLU A 18 -13.57 -0.72 -12.65
C GLU A 18 -14.17 -1.63 -11.59
N GLU A 19 -13.57 -2.81 -11.45
CA GLU A 19 -13.98 -3.77 -10.45
C GLU A 19 -13.09 -3.65 -9.20
N TYR A 20 -13.75 -3.78 -8.04
CA TYR A 20 -13.15 -3.70 -6.72
C TYR A 20 -13.69 -4.84 -5.86
N ASP A 21 -12.91 -5.25 -4.87
CA ASP A 21 -13.23 -6.26 -3.87
C ASP A 21 -12.89 -5.73 -2.47
N SER A 22 -13.22 -6.46 -1.41
CA SER A 22 -13.01 -6.03 -0.02
C SER A 22 -11.58 -5.65 0.33
N ASN A 23 -10.59 -6.19 -0.38
CA ASN A 23 -9.16 -6.06 -0.07
C ASN A 23 -8.45 -4.94 -0.86
N HIS A 24 -9.24 -4.13 -1.57
CA HIS A 24 -8.77 -3.08 -2.47
C HIS A 24 -8.79 -1.68 -1.86
N LEU A 25 -9.18 -1.55 -0.60
CA LEU A 25 -9.23 -0.29 0.13
C LEU A 25 -8.38 -0.40 1.38
N VAL A 26 -7.47 0.54 1.57
CA VAL A 26 -6.67 0.69 2.79
C VAL A 26 -6.68 2.14 3.22
N VAL A 27 -6.79 2.37 4.52
CA VAL A 27 -6.71 3.70 5.13
C VAL A 27 -5.52 3.74 6.07
N GLY A 28 -4.68 4.76 5.94
CA GLY A 28 -3.54 4.95 6.82
C GLY A 28 -2.58 6.06 6.37
N ASN A 29 -1.56 6.32 7.18
CA ASN A 29 -0.50 7.31 6.88
C ASN A 29 0.47 6.77 5.80
N ALA A 30 -0.02 6.67 4.57
CA ALA A 30 0.69 6.03 3.47
C ALA A 30 1.96 6.79 3.05
N ASP A 31 2.01 8.11 3.27
CA ASP A 31 3.13 9.00 2.95
C ASP A 31 4.09 9.25 4.10
N ASN A 32 3.86 8.65 5.28
CA ASN A 32 4.67 8.86 6.48
C ASN A 32 4.78 10.33 6.89
N ASN A 33 3.70 11.10 6.71
CA ASN A 33 3.66 12.50 7.13
C ASN A 33 3.83 12.60 8.65
N PRO A 34 4.69 13.50 9.19
CA PRO A 34 4.81 13.72 10.63
C PRO A 34 3.50 14.12 11.32
N GLU A 35 2.53 14.70 10.59
CA GLU A 35 1.21 15.06 11.13
C GLU A 35 0.27 13.85 11.30
N ASN A 36 0.69 12.65 10.89
CA ASN A 36 -0.13 11.42 10.92
C ASN A 36 -1.50 11.57 10.24
N LYS A 37 -1.57 12.37 9.18
CA LYS A 37 -2.76 12.47 8.34
C LYS A 37 -2.95 11.16 7.57
N GLU A 38 -4.11 10.55 7.73
CA GLU A 38 -4.46 9.32 7.01
C GLU A 38 -4.90 9.65 5.58
N LYS A 39 -4.57 8.74 4.67
CA LYS A 39 -4.96 8.79 3.26
C LYS A 39 -5.72 7.54 2.90
N LEU A 40 -6.61 7.67 1.92
CA LEU A 40 -7.35 6.55 1.36
C LEU A 40 -6.56 6.02 0.17
N VAL A 41 -6.14 4.77 0.23
CA VAL A 41 -5.50 4.08 -0.89
C VAL A 41 -6.49 3.08 -1.45
N THR A 42 -6.72 3.16 -2.76
CA THR A 42 -7.58 2.22 -3.48
C THR A 42 -6.81 1.59 -4.63
N ALA A 43 -7.09 0.33 -4.93
CA ALA A 43 -6.63 -0.33 -6.15
C ALA A 43 -7.79 -0.99 -6.87
N SER A 44 -7.78 -0.98 -8.20
CA SER A 44 -8.70 -1.77 -8.99
C SER A 44 -8.05 -3.08 -9.43
N LEU A 45 -8.89 -4.07 -9.74
CA LEU A 45 -8.51 -5.29 -10.45
C LEU A 45 -7.91 -5.00 -11.84
N GLU A 46 -8.15 -3.83 -12.43
CA GLU A 46 -7.51 -3.40 -13.68
C GLU A 46 -6.03 -3.02 -13.52
N GLY A 47 -5.53 -2.92 -12.28
CA GLY A 47 -4.15 -2.52 -11.98
C GLY A 47 -3.95 -1.02 -11.72
N LEU A 48 -5.04 -0.27 -11.61
CA LEU A 48 -5.01 1.15 -11.26
C LEU A 48 -4.92 1.34 -9.76
N ILE A 49 -3.98 2.15 -9.29
CA ILE A 49 -3.89 2.59 -7.90
C ILE A 49 -4.18 4.07 -7.81
N ARG A 50 -4.97 4.43 -6.81
CA ARG A 50 -5.28 5.82 -6.47
C ARG A 50 -5.07 6.07 -5.00
N ILE A 51 -4.53 7.24 -4.69
CA ILE A 51 -4.40 7.74 -3.33
C ILE A 51 -5.23 9.02 -3.23
N PHE A 52 -6.15 9.06 -2.27
CA PHE A 52 -6.96 10.22 -1.98
C PHE A 52 -6.62 10.81 -0.61
N ALA A 53 -6.58 12.14 -0.55
CA ALA A 53 -6.51 12.92 0.68
C ALA A 53 -7.71 13.89 0.69
N PRO A 54 -8.87 13.45 1.21
CA PRO A 54 -10.06 14.30 1.27
C PRO A 54 -9.92 15.34 2.38
N GLU A 55 -9.82 16.63 2.04
CA GLU A 55 -9.73 17.73 3.02
C GLU A 55 -11.06 18.47 3.21
N THR A 56 -11.86 18.58 2.15
CA THR A 56 -13.12 19.32 2.14
C THR A 56 -14.33 18.42 1.84
N LYS A 57 -15.54 18.94 2.10
CA LYS A 57 -16.78 18.23 1.75
C LYS A 57 -16.92 18.11 0.25
N GLY A 58 -17.34 16.95 -0.21
CA GLY A 58 -17.51 16.68 -1.64
C GLY A 58 -16.19 16.36 -2.34
N TYR A 59 -16.31 15.79 -3.54
CA TYR A 59 -15.16 15.41 -4.33
C TYR A 59 -14.62 16.59 -5.15
N ASN A 60 -13.33 16.87 -5.00
CA ASN A 60 -12.56 17.78 -5.82
C ASN A 60 -11.41 17.00 -6.44
N VAL A 61 -10.96 17.39 -7.63
CA VAL A 61 -9.85 16.72 -8.32
C VAL A 61 -8.55 16.79 -7.49
N GLU A 62 -8.37 17.87 -6.72
CA GLU A 62 -7.23 18.05 -5.80
C GLU A 62 -7.16 16.99 -4.68
N HIS A 63 -8.30 16.35 -4.35
CA HIS A 63 -8.32 15.25 -3.39
C HIS A 63 -7.67 13.98 -3.96
N LEU A 64 -7.55 13.84 -5.29
CA LEU A 64 -6.78 12.77 -5.92
C LEU A 64 -5.30 13.19 -5.97
N VAL A 65 -4.53 12.56 -5.10
CA VAL A 65 -3.13 12.92 -4.85
C VAL A 65 -2.17 12.17 -5.77
N PHE A 66 -2.54 10.93 -6.10
CA PHE A 66 -1.71 10.06 -6.91
C PHE A 66 -2.60 9.09 -7.68
N GLU A 67 -2.24 8.86 -8.94
CA GLU A 67 -2.84 7.85 -9.80
C GLU A 67 -1.75 7.23 -10.68
N GLU A 68 -1.63 5.90 -10.65
CA GLU A 68 -0.71 5.16 -11.52
C GLU A 68 -1.34 3.84 -11.96
N ASN A 69 -1.03 3.41 -13.19
CA ASN A 69 -1.41 2.10 -13.70
C ASN A 69 -0.21 1.15 -13.66
N MET A 70 -0.31 0.09 -12.87
CA MET A 70 0.73 -0.92 -12.71
C MET A 70 0.79 -1.92 -13.89
N GLY A 71 -0.21 -1.92 -14.77
CA GLY A 71 -0.30 -2.81 -15.93
C GLY A 71 -0.56 -4.29 -15.59
N ALA A 72 -0.80 -4.61 -14.32
CA ALA A 72 -1.12 -5.94 -13.83
C ALA A 72 -2.25 -5.88 -12.80
N PRO A 73 -3.13 -6.89 -12.76
CA PRO A 73 -4.25 -6.91 -11.82
C PRO A 73 -3.74 -6.95 -10.38
N ILE A 74 -4.36 -6.17 -9.52
CA ILE A 74 -4.06 -6.13 -8.09
C ILE A 74 -5.09 -6.99 -7.38
N CYS A 75 -4.65 -7.92 -6.54
CA CYS A 75 -5.54 -8.77 -5.75
C CYS A 75 -5.80 -8.18 -4.36
N GLN A 76 -4.79 -7.53 -3.78
CA GLN A 76 -4.87 -6.94 -2.45
C GLN A 76 -3.81 -5.86 -2.22
N ILE A 77 -4.17 -4.86 -1.42
CA ILE A 77 -3.25 -3.85 -0.90
C ILE A 77 -3.10 -4.02 0.61
N ALA A 78 -1.93 -3.68 1.14
CA ALA A 78 -1.71 -3.52 2.58
C ALA A 78 -0.78 -2.35 2.88
N LEU A 79 -0.98 -1.70 4.04
CA LEU A 79 -0.06 -0.71 4.59
C LEU A 79 0.57 -1.24 5.88
N GLY A 80 1.91 -1.22 5.97
CA GLY A 80 2.62 -1.77 7.11
C GLY A 80 4.14 -1.62 7.05
N GLY A 81 4.82 -2.01 8.12
CA GLY A 81 6.29 -2.05 8.17
C GLY A 81 6.82 -3.30 7.45
N PHE A 82 7.14 -3.17 6.17
CA PHE A 82 7.53 -4.30 5.31
C PHE A 82 9.02 -4.37 4.97
N VAL A 83 9.84 -3.43 5.46
CA VAL A 83 11.27 -3.33 5.14
C VAL A 83 12.12 -3.39 6.40
N SER A 84 13.09 -4.29 6.43
CA SER A 84 14.10 -4.37 7.49
C SER A 84 15.22 -3.38 7.26
N LEU A 85 15.43 -2.48 8.23
CA LEU A 85 16.70 -1.79 8.39
C LEU A 85 17.71 -2.79 9.01
N SER A 86 18.24 -3.69 8.19
CA SER A 86 19.38 -4.54 8.55
C SER A 86 20.31 -4.74 7.37
N GLY A 87 21.00 -3.68 6.97
CA GLY A 87 22.41 -3.83 6.62
C GLY A 87 23.16 -4.02 7.93
N VAL A 88 23.93 -5.11 8.06
CA VAL A 88 24.62 -5.61 9.26
C VAL A 88 23.78 -6.55 10.15
N CYS A 89 23.63 -7.80 9.68
CA CYS A 89 23.87 -8.93 10.58
C CYS A 89 25.27 -9.45 10.23
N GLU A 90 26.30 -8.90 10.89
CA GLU A 90 27.55 -9.66 11.03
C GLU A 90 27.21 -10.91 11.83
N ASP A 91 27.53 -12.06 11.26
CA ASP A 91 27.52 -13.38 11.90
C ASP A 91 26.16 -13.93 12.34
N LYS A 92 25.33 -14.25 11.35
CA LYS A 92 24.77 -15.61 11.14
C LYS A 92 23.91 -15.60 9.88
N GLY A 93 24.37 -16.37 8.89
CA GLY A 93 23.86 -16.39 7.52
C GLY A 93 22.35 -16.45 7.42
N ILE A 94 21.80 -15.51 6.66
CA ILE A 94 20.49 -15.64 6.03
C ILE A 94 20.67 -16.72 4.95
N PHE A 95 20.38 -17.96 5.31
CA PHE A 95 20.25 -19.04 4.35
C PHE A 95 18.98 -18.81 3.55
N LEU A 96 19.11 -18.18 2.38
CA LEU A 96 18.18 -18.30 1.27
C LEU A 96 18.21 -19.77 0.82
N THR A 97 17.48 -20.63 1.53
CA THR A 97 17.13 -21.96 1.03
C THR A 97 15.77 -21.86 0.36
N SER A 98 15.66 -22.53 -0.78
CA SER A 98 14.62 -22.42 -1.82
C SER A 98 13.20 -22.78 -1.39
N GLU A 99 12.87 -22.80 -0.10
CA GLU A 99 11.52 -23.07 0.41
C GLU A 99 11.09 -22.19 1.60
N CYS A 100 11.86 -21.17 1.99
CA CYS A 100 11.56 -20.41 3.21
C CYS A 100 11.18 -18.96 2.93
N PHE A 101 9.87 -18.71 3.06
CA PHE A 101 9.24 -17.56 3.71
C PHE A 101 10.17 -16.37 3.97
N LEU A 102 9.92 -15.27 3.26
CA LEU A 102 10.66 -14.02 3.35
C LEU A 102 10.58 -13.42 4.77
N PHE A 103 11.52 -13.79 5.65
CA PHE A 103 11.65 -13.23 7.00
C PHE A 103 12.44 -11.92 6.96
N VAL A 104 11.72 -10.80 6.96
CA VAL A 104 12.31 -9.44 6.98
C VAL A 104 11.95 -8.78 8.31
N VAL A 105 12.93 -8.61 9.20
CA VAL A 105 12.72 -7.96 10.52
C VAL A 105 12.62 -6.45 10.33
N SER A 106 11.41 -5.89 10.21
CA SER A 106 11.22 -4.44 10.01
C SER A 106 11.64 -3.65 11.25
N ASN A 107 12.75 -2.90 11.13
CA ASN A 107 13.25 -1.97 12.14
C ASN A 107 13.03 -0.49 11.75
N ASP A 108 12.47 -0.25 10.55
CA ASP A 108 12.07 1.09 10.12
C ASP A 108 10.67 1.42 10.70
N PRO A 109 10.48 2.59 11.34
CA PRO A 109 9.15 3.06 11.72
C PRO A 109 8.25 3.44 10.53
N ARG A 110 8.80 3.53 9.31
CA ARG A 110 8.03 3.88 8.12
C ARG A 110 7.05 2.80 7.71
N LEU A 111 5.89 3.25 7.25
CA LEU A 111 4.89 2.47 6.58
C LEU A 111 5.21 2.40 5.09
N TYR A 112 5.03 1.20 4.55
CA TYR A 112 5.21 0.86 3.16
C TYR A 112 3.90 0.32 2.60
N LEU A 113 3.71 0.49 1.30
CA LEU A 113 2.58 -0.01 0.54
C LEU A 113 2.96 -1.34 -0.08
N ALA A 114 2.32 -2.42 0.37
CA ALA A 114 2.44 -3.73 -0.27
C ALA A 114 1.28 -3.95 -1.23
N ILE A 115 1.62 -4.35 -2.45
CA ILE A 115 0.68 -4.63 -3.53
C ILE A 115 0.89 -6.08 -3.93
N LEU A 116 -0.17 -6.87 -3.79
CA LEU A 116 -0.20 -8.26 -4.19
C LEU A 116 -0.80 -8.36 -5.59
N HIS A 117 0.00 -8.86 -6.52
CA HIS A 117 -0.46 -9.34 -7.82
C HIS A 117 -0.57 -10.87 -7.79
N PRO A 118 -1.23 -11.49 -8.79
CA PRO A 118 -1.39 -12.95 -8.80
C PRO A 118 -0.06 -13.73 -8.73
N LYS A 119 1.02 -13.23 -9.33
CA LYS A 119 2.33 -13.94 -9.38
C LYS A 119 3.49 -13.20 -8.74
N GLU A 120 3.23 -12.07 -8.10
CA GLU A 120 4.28 -11.25 -7.51
C GLU A 120 3.73 -10.40 -6.36
N LEU A 121 4.58 -10.18 -5.36
CA LEU A 121 4.35 -9.21 -4.30
C LEU A 121 5.36 -8.08 -4.47
N CYS A 122 4.85 -6.86 -4.57
CA CYS A 122 5.68 -5.67 -4.75
C CYS A 122 5.48 -4.74 -3.56
N VAL A 123 6.57 -4.29 -2.96
CA VAL A 123 6.55 -3.35 -1.83
C VAL A 123 7.10 -2.01 -2.27
N TYR A 124 6.31 -0.96 -2.09
CA TYR A 124 6.60 0.40 -2.50
C TYR A 124 6.69 1.31 -1.27
N LEU A 125 7.52 2.34 -1.40
CA LEU A 125 7.53 3.49 -0.52
C LEU A 125 6.92 4.66 -1.27
N ILE A 126 5.88 5.24 -0.70
CA ILE A 126 5.29 6.49 -1.20
C ILE A 126 6.15 7.63 -0.68
N THR A 127 6.80 8.37 -1.58
CA THR A 127 7.56 9.57 -1.22
C THR A 127 6.92 10.81 -1.81
N PRO A 128 6.61 11.84 -1.00
CA PRO A 128 6.26 13.15 -1.54
C PRO A 128 7.50 13.76 -2.19
N ILE A 129 7.34 14.31 -3.38
CA ILE A 129 8.37 15.12 -4.03
C ILE A 129 7.89 16.56 -3.99
N SER A 130 8.64 17.41 -3.29
CA SER A 130 8.42 18.85 -3.28
C SER A 130 9.16 19.49 -4.45
N SER A 131 8.42 20.04 -5.41
CA SER A 131 8.98 21.03 -6.35
C SER A 131 9.10 22.39 -5.67
N VAL A 132 10.12 23.16 -6.05
CA VAL A 132 10.56 24.45 -5.47
C VAL A 132 9.49 25.56 -5.42
N SER A 133 8.33 25.37 -6.07
CA SER A 133 7.16 26.25 -5.97
C SER A 133 6.03 25.55 -5.19
N ASP A 134 5.81 26.01 -3.95
CA ASP A 134 4.94 25.51 -2.86
C ASP A 134 3.46 25.17 -3.15
N GLN A 135 3.03 24.97 -4.39
CA GLN A 135 1.61 24.75 -4.71
C GLN A 135 1.24 23.31 -5.05
N LEU A 136 2.18 22.46 -5.48
CA LEU A 136 1.86 21.10 -5.92
C LEU A 136 2.83 20.09 -5.30
N GLN A 137 2.33 19.26 -4.40
CA GLN A 137 3.02 18.07 -3.91
C GLN A 137 2.60 16.89 -4.80
N TYR A 138 3.53 16.37 -5.59
CA TYR A 138 3.30 15.12 -6.30
C TYR A 138 3.94 13.97 -5.52
N TYR A 139 3.33 12.80 -5.63
CA TYR A 139 3.80 11.61 -4.95
C TYR A 139 4.41 10.67 -5.98
N GLU A 140 5.47 9.98 -5.58
CA GLU A 140 6.11 8.94 -6.39
C GLU A 140 6.11 7.63 -5.61
N LEU A 141 5.78 6.54 -6.31
CA LEU A 141 5.90 5.18 -5.80
C LEU A 141 7.30 4.63 -6.10
N LYS A 142 8.13 4.50 -5.06
CA LYS A 142 9.46 3.89 -5.17
C LYS A 142 9.42 2.42 -4.79
N LEU A 143 9.62 1.54 -5.76
CA LEU A 143 9.75 0.10 -5.51
C LEU A 143 10.96 -0.16 -4.60
N GLN A 144 10.72 -0.83 -3.46
CA GLN A 144 11.76 -1.23 -2.52
C GLN A 144 12.27 -2.63 -2.83
N TYR A 145 11.34 -3.58 -2.96
CA TYR A 145 11.64 -4.93 -3.39
C TYR A 145 10.43 -5.57 -4.05
N LYS A 146 10.72 -6.60 -4.84
CA LYS A 146 9.74 -7.41 -5.54
C LYS A 146 10.03 -8.87 -5.27
N HIS A 147 9.01 -9.62 -4.94
CA HIS A 147 9.08 -11.05 -4.69
C HIS A 147 8.21 -11.79 -5.72
N ILE A 148 8.82 -12.71 -6.47
CA ILE A 148 8.09 -13.52 -7.44
C ILE A 148 7.51 -14.74 -6.72
N LEU A 149 6.23 -15.03 -6.95
CA LEU A 149 5.54 -16.16 -6.35
C LEU A 149 5.54 -17.34 -7.32
N GLU A 150 5.86 -18.53 -6.81
CA GLU A 150 5.83 -19.76 -7.61
C GLU A 150 4.40 -20.18 -7.97
N ARG A 151 3.42 -19.79 -7.14
CA ARG A 151 2.00 -20.10 -7.29
C ARG A 151 1.18 -18.82 -7.36
N SER A 152 0.00 -18.93 -7.95
CA SER A 152 -0.95 -17.82 -7.99
C SER A 152 -1.49 -17.53 -6.59
N ALA A 153 -1.31 -16.31 -6.09
CA ALA A 153 -1.87 -15.84 -4.83
C ALA A 153 -3.29 -15.31 -5.00
N TYR A 154 -4.08 -15.41 -3.93
CA TYR A 154 -5.44 -14.88 -3.85
C TYR A 154 -5.50 -13.67 -2.91
N ASN A 155 -5.02 -13.85 -1.68
CA ASN A 155 -4.95 -12.81 -0.67
C ASN A 155 -3.64 -12.94 0.14
N MET A 156 -3.39 -11.98 1.01
CA MET A 156 -2.28 -12.00 1.95
C MET A 156 -2.74 -11.49 3.32
N ILE A 157 -2.09 -11.98 4.36
CA ILE A 157 -2.22 -11.44 5.71
C ILE A 157 -0.85 -10.97 6.16
N TYR A 158 -0.83 -9.82 6.82
CA TYR A 158 0.38 -9.24 7.39
C TYR A 158 0.15 -8.96 8.87
N GLY A 159 1.20 -9.16 9.66
CA GLY A 159 1.09 -9.11 11.11
C GLY A 159 2.42 -9.44 11.76
N PRO A 160 2.58 -9.12 13.07
CA PRO A 160 3.73 -9.59 13.80
C PRO A 160 3.55 -11.09 14.06
N PHE A 161 4.22 -11.92 13.27
CA PHE A 161 4.14 -13.37 13.41
C PHE A 161 5.14 -13.86 14.47
N GLY A 162 4.62 -14.38 15.59
CA GLY A 162 5.44 -14.85 16.71
C GLY A 162 6.08 -13.71 17.51
N LYS A 163 7.33 -13.91 17.95
CA LYS A 163 8.12 -12.88 18.69
C LYS A 163 8.93 -11.95 17.78
N LYS A 164 8.79 -12.06 16.46
CA LYS A 164 9.50 -11.24 15.48
C LYS A 164 8.52 -10.30 14.78
N ARG A 165 8.98 -9.07 14.51
CA ARG A 165 8.18 -8.02 13.87
C ARG A 165 8.13 -8.27 12.35
N TRP A 166 6.97 -8.76 11.92
CA TRP A 166 6.37 -8.74 10.58
C TRP A 166 6.89 -9.74 9.53
N VAL A 167 5.96 -10.47 8.90
CA VAL A 167 6.16 -11.34 7.72
C VAL A 167 4.83 -11.38 6.93
N PHE A 168 4.84 -11.64 5.63
CA PHE A 168 3.63 -11.91 4.84
C PHE A 168 3.27 -13.39 4.90
N PHE A 169 1.99 -13.74 5.04
CA PHE A 169 1.49 -15.07 4.66
C PHE A 169 0.74 -14.96 3.34
N PHE A 170 1.14 -15.80 2.37
CA PHE A 170 0.48 -16.02 1.09
C PHE A 170 -0.46 -17.22 1.15
#